data_AF-A0A165ZL62-F1
#
_entry.id   AF-A0A165ZL62-F1
#
_cell.length_a   1.000
_cell.length_b   1.000
_cell.length_c   1.000
_cell.angle_alpha   90.00
_cell.angle_beta   90.00
_cell.angle_gamma   90.00
#
_symmetry.space_group_name_H-M   'P 1'
#
loop_
_entity.id
_entity.type
_entity.pdbx_description
1 polymer ?
#
loop_
_entity_poly.entity_id
_entity_poly.type
_entity_poly.pdbx_seq_one_letter_code
_entity_poly.pdbx_strand_id
1 'polypeptide(L)'
;MVAPQLTLSWYPTSKSSNVVMDPDLWFEDGDVVIVAGNTHYKLWANLIARHSTRFKTMFLETNLAAPHTYDTFDDCPSYTLPHKPEEVTLMLRRMMGFDRAESVLVDIRTLETLLETGTYYEAPSLREEALLWIQKLYPTSLPAFEQARKARTTLIPFFAPSIKSPLDLDYRLARLAFRYRLREVLPLILYNLAAAEPIAFLETSYKLATLLDRV
;
A
#
# COMPACT_ATOMS: atom_id res chain seq x y z
N MET A 1 -7.02 14.51 61.68
CA MET A 1 -7.35 15.47 60.62
C MET A 1 -6.33 15.27 59.51
N VAL A 2 -6.79 14.88 58.33
CA VAL A 2 -6.00 14.30 57.23
C VAL A 2 -5.28 15.40 56.44
N ALA A 3 -4.01 15.15 56.12
CA ALA A 3 -3.13 16.04 55.35
C ALA A 3 -3.57 16.15 53.87
N PRO A 4 -3.31 17.28 53.18
CA PRO A 4 -3.68 17.46 51.79
C PRO A 4 -2.73 16.65 50.88
N GLN A 5 -3.30 15.75 50.09
CA GLN A 5 -2.58 14.99 49.06
C GLN A 5 -2.43 15.89 47.82
N LEU A 6 -1.21 16.42 47.63
CA LEU A 6 -0.77 17.00 46.36
C LEU A 6 -0.59 15.86 45.35
N THR A 7 -1.54 15.67 44.43
CA THR A 7 -1.35 14.78 43.28
C THR A 7 -0.62 15.53 42.17
N LEU A 8 0.70 15.39 42.18
CA LEU A 8 1.59 15.75 41.07
C LEU A 8 1.48 14.64 40.00
N SER A 9 0.53 14.74 39.06
CA SER A 9 0.45 13.79 37.93
C SER A 9 1.26 14.33 36.74
N TRP A 10 2.53 13.96 36.70
CA TRP A 10 3.45 14.24 35.57
C TRP A 10 3.18 13.34 34.34
N TYR A 11 1.92 12.96 34.10
CA TYR A 11 1.58 12.23 32.89
C TYR A 11 1.51 13.23 31.74
N PRO A 12 2.27 13.03 30.65
CA PRO A 12 1.96 13.72 29.41
C PRO A 12 0.55 13.29 29.04
N THR A 13 -0.40 14.21 29.16
CA THR A 13 -1.71 14.10 28.52
C THR A 13 -1.43 13.70 27.08
N SER A 14 -1.89 12.50 26.71
CA SER A 14 -1.80 12.04 25.33
C SER A 14 -2.28 13.16 24.44
N LYS A 15 -1.43 13.60 23.52
CA LYS A 15 -1.79 14.55 22.46
C LYS A 15 -3.16 14.12 21.95
N SER A 16 -4.15 15.01 22.05
CA SER A 16 -5.39 14.89 21.30
C SER A 16 -5.00 14.85 19.83
N SER A 17 -4.76 13.66 19.28
CA SER A 17 -4.65 13.46 17.85
C SER A 17 -6.01 13.82 17.30
N ASN A 18 -6.12 14.96 16.61
CA ASN A 18 -7.35 15.32 15.92
C ASN A 18 -7.71 14.14 15.03
N VAL A 19 -8.84 13.51 15.36
CA VAL A 19 -9.44 12.44 14.57
C VAL A 19 -9.88 13.07 13.25
N VAL A 20 -9.41 12.51 12.15
CA VAL A 20 -9.77 12.92 10.79
C VAL A 20 -10.66 11.83 10.21
N MET A 21 -11.87 12.20 9.78
CA MET A 21 -12.73 11.32 9.00
C MET A 21 -12.44 11.56 7.53
N ASP A 22 -12.15 10.51 6.77
CA ASP A 22 -11.93 10.64 5.34
C ASP A 22 -13.28 10.95 4.64
N PRO A 23 -13.44 12.11 3.99
CA PRO A 23 -14.73 12.53 3.46
C PRO A 23 -15.25 11.64 2.31
N ASP A 24 -14.36 10.95 1.59
CA ASP A 24 -14.73 10.08 0.47
C ASP A 24 -14.99 8.63 0.93
N LEU A 25 -14.50 8.26 2.11
CA LEU A 25 -14.54 6.91 2.68
C LEU A 25 -15.25 6.85 4.04
N TRP A 26 -16.17 7.80 4.26
CA TRP A 26 -17.03 7.86 5.44
C TRP A 26 -18.50 7.71 5.04
N PHE A 27 -19.02 6.49 5.14
CA PHE A 27 -20.42 6.17 4.85
C PHE A 27 -21.25 6.21 6.13
N GLU A 28 -22.29 7.04 6.16
CA GLU A 28 -23.16 7.21 7.35
C GLU A 28 -23.77 5.89 7.82
N ASP A 29 -24.12 5.01 6.87
CA ASP A 29 -24.70 3.68 7.07
C ASP A 29 -23.68 2.54 7.14
N GLY A 30 -22.38 2.86 7.20
CA GLY A 30 -21.33 1.87 7.40
C GLY A 30 -21.46 1.15 8.74
N ASP A 31 -21.05 -0.12 8.78
CA ASP A 31 -21.15 -1.02 9.93
C ASP A 31 -19.78 -1.38 10.54
N VAL A 32 -18.69 -0.82 10.00
CA VAL A 32 -17.33 -0.99 10.51
C VAL A 32 -16.50 0.28 10.35
N VAL A 33 -15.64 0.55 11.33
CA VAL A 33 -14.66 1.63 11.27
C VAL A 33 -13.26 1.05 11.15
N ILE A 34 -12.50 1.50 10.17
CA ILE A 34 -11.08 1.22 10.02
C ILE A 34 -10.30 2.45 10.48
N VAL A 35 -9.24 2.25 11.27
CA VAL A 35 -8.39 3.33 11.78
C VAL A 35 -6.97 3.17 11.25
N ALA A 36 -6.41 4.21 10.66
CA ALA A 36 -5.01 4.27 10.24
C ALA A 36 -4.40 5.58 10.73
N GLY A 37 -3.48 5.49 11.70
CA GLY A 37 -2.96 6.69 12.38
C GLY A 37 -4.09 7.49 13.04
N ASN A 38 -4.31 8.72 12.58
CA ASN A 38 -5.41 9.59 13.02
C ASN A 38 -6.61 9.59 12.05
N THR A 39 -6.53 8.88 10.93
CA THR A 39 -7.58 8.88 9.90
C THR A 39 -8.51 7.68 10.09
N HIS A 40 -9.81 7.94 10.04
CA HIS A 40 -10.87 6.96 10.25
C HIS A 40 -11.70 6.84 8.98
N TYR A 41 -12.09 5.60 8.67
CA TYR A 41 -12.87 5.24 7.50
C TYR A 41 -14.07 4.43 7.97
N LYS A 42 -15.29 4.87 7.67
CA LYS A 42 -16.53 4.15 8.03
C LYS A 42 -17.09 3.50 6.78
N LEU A 43 -17.16 2.17 6.75
CA LEU A 43 -17.39 1.38 5.55
C LEU A 43 -18.37 0.23 5.81
N TRP A 44 -18.74 -0.50 4.76
CA TRP A 44 -19.48 -1.75 4.88
C TRP A 44 -18.52 -2.95 4.95
N ALA A 45 -18.50 -3.65 6.09
CA ALA A 45 -17.67 -4.81 6.39
C ALA A 45 -17.78 -5.89 5.31
N ASN A 46 -19.01 -6.20 4.90
CA ASN A 46 -19.29 -7.19 3.87
C ASN A 46 -18.70 -6.80 2.51
N LEU A 47 -18.64 -5.52 2.18
CA LEU A 47 -18.09 -5.07 0.90
C LEU A 47 -16.57 -5.22 0.90
N ILE A 48 -15.88 -4.80 1.96
CA ILE A 48 -14.43 -4.95 2.08
C ILE A 48 -14.01 -6.42 2.19
N ALA A 49 -14.76 -7.23 2.95
CA ALA A 49 -14.53 -8.67 3.12
C ALA A 49 -14.62 -9.46 1.81
N ARG A 50 -15.39 -9.00 0.80
CA ARG A 50 -15.43 -9.64 -0.53
C ARG A 50 -14.11 -9.57 -1.27
N HIS A 51 -13.30 -8.57 -0.98
CA HIS A 51 -12.03 -8.31 -1.66
C HIS A 51 -10.81 -8.83 -0.89
N SER A 52 -10.98 -9.27 0.36
CA SER A 52 -9.89 -9.64 1.25
C SER A 52 -10.31 -10.73 2.24
N THR A 53 -9.61 -11.87 2.19
CA THR A 53 -9.84 -12.97 3.14
C THR A 53 -9.51 -12.54 4.57
N ARG A 54 -8.43 -11.78 4.76
CA ARG A 54 -8.05 -11.29 6.09
C ARG A 54 -9.10 -10.37 6.70
N PHE A 55 -9.68 -9.46 5.92
CA PHE A 55 -10.77 -8.59 6.40
C PHE A 55 -12.06 -9.39 6.63
N LYS A 56 -12.34 -10.41 5.83
CA LYS A 56 -13.45 -11.33 6.09
C LYS A 56 -13.31 -11.98 7.48
N THR A 57 -12.14 -12.53 7.79
CA THR A 57 -11.88 -13.12 9.11
C THR A 57 -11.94 -12.08 10.22
N MET A 58 -11.37 -10.88 10.00
CA MET A 58 -11.32 -9.80 10.98
C MET A 58 -12.70 -9.27 11.36
N PHE A 59 -13.56 -8.99 10.37
CA PHE A 59 -14.85 -8.34 10.57
C PHE A 59 -16.00 -9.31 10.81
N LEU A 60 -16.02 -10.43 10.08
CA LEU A 60 -17.19 -11.32 10.07
C LEU A 60 -16.98 -12.54 10.97
N GLU A 61 -15.80 -13.16 10.96
CA GLU A 61 -15.58 -14.42 11.70
C GLU A 61 -15.16 -14.16 13.16
N THR A 62 -14.28 -13.19 13.39
CA THR A 62 -13.80 -12.85 14.73
C THR A 62 -14.91 -12.21 15.58
N ASN A 63 -15.76 -11.38 14.95
CA ASN A 63 -16.89 -10.76 15.63
C ASN A 63 -17.94 -11.80 16.08
N LEU A 64 -18.19 -12.84 15.27
CA LEU A 64 -19.05 -13.96 15.66
C LEU A 64 -18.51 -14.76 16.85
N ALA A 65 -17.18 -14.84 16.99
CA ALA A 65 -16.53 -15.61 18.05
C ALA A 65 -16.41 -14.86 19.39
N ALA A 66 -16.26 -13.52 19.37
CA ALA A 66 -16.05 -12.71 20.57
C ALA A 66 -16.59 -11.27 20.42
N PRO A 67 -17.91 -11.07 20.57
CA PRO A 67 -18.60 -9.82 20.23
C PRO A 67 -18.30 -8.59 21.13
N HIS A 68 -17.32 -8.66 22.04
CA HIS A 68 -17.04 -7.59 23.03
C HIS A 68 -15.55 -7.23 23.20
N THR A 69 -14.69 -7.65 22.27
CA THR A 69 -13.22 -7.46 22.40
C THR A 69 -12.66 -6.35 21.51
N TYR A 70 -13.52 -5.60 20.82
CA TYR A 70 -13.10 -4.54 19.90
C TYR A 70 -13.37 -3.15 20.48
N ASP A 71 -12.47 -2.22 20.15
CA ASP A 71 -12.71 -0.79 20.39
C ASP A 71 -13.88 -0.34 19.52
N THR A 72 -14.73 0.56 20.01
CA THR A 72 -15.86 1.10 19.25
C THR A 72 -15.63 2.56 18.89
N PHE A 73 -16.06 2.94 17.69
CA PHE A 73 -16.08 4.32 17.22
C PHE A 73 -17.37 4.54 16.43
N ASP A 74 -18.10 5.62 16.72
CA ASP A 74 -19.38 5.93 16.08
C ASP A 74 -20.37 4.73 16.09
N ASP A 75 -20.50 4.11 17.28
CA ASP A 75 -21.31 2.92 17.54
C ASP A 75 -20.99 1.69 16.68
N CYS A 76 -19.84 1.69 15.98
CA CYS A 76 -19.37 0.61 15.12
C CYS A 76 -18.11 -0.05 15.68
N PRO A 77 -17.88 -1.35 15.42
CA PRO A 77 -16.59 -1.99 15.66
C PRO A 77 -15.47 -1.26 14.93
N SER A 78 -14.41 -0.90 15.65
CA SER A 78 -13.25 -0.19 15.12
C SER A 78 -12.01 -1.08 15.09
N TYR A 79 -11.26 -0.99 14.00
CA TYR A 79 -10.10 -1.84 13.73
C TYR A 79 -8.90 -1.00 13.30
N THR A 80 -7.86 -0.99 14.12
CA THR A 80 -6.62 -0.26 13.82
C THR A 80 -5.70 -1.05 12.90
N LEU A 81 -5.29 -0.44 11.80
CA LEU A 81 -4.34 -0.98 10.83
C LEU A 81 -2.95 -0.40 11.07
N PRO A 82 -1.88 -1.18 10.85
CA PRO A 82 -0.50 -0.72 11.06
C PRO A 82 0.05 0.17 9.93
N HIS A 83 -0.70 0.37 8.85
CA HIS A 83 -0.27 1.08 7.65
C HIS A 83 -0.54 2.59 7.75
N LYS A 84 0.13 3.38 6.91
CA LYS A 84 -0.07 4.84 6.89
C LYS A 84 -1.46 5.19 6.33
N PRO A 85 -2.04 6.34 6.71
CA PRO A 85 -3.33 6.78 6.19
C PRO A 85 -3.40 6.78 4.66
N GLU A 86 -2.36 7.28 3.99
CA GLU A 86 -2.26 7.36 2.53
C GLU A 86 -2.31 5.96 1.86
N GLU A 87 -1.66 4.98 2.49
CA GLU A 87 -1.62 3.59 1.99
C GLU A 87 -2.97 2.90 2.15
N VAL A 88 -3.62 3.11 3.30
CA VAL A 88 -4.96 2.58 3.60
C VAL A 88 -6.01 3.22 2.70
N THR A 89 -5.95 4.53 2.50
CA THR A 89 -6.84 5.27 1.58
C THR A 89 -6.74 4.69 0.18
N LEU A 90 -5.51 4.56 -0.35
CA LEU A 90 -5.28 3.98 -1.67
C LEU A 90 -5.83 2.55 -1.76
N MET A 91 -5.51 1.69 -0.79
CA MET A 91 -5.99 0.31 -0.74
C MET A 91 -7.52 0.24 -0.77
N LEU A 92 -8.20 1.00 0.09
CA LEU A 92 -9.66 0.98 0.21
C LEU A 92 -10.33 1.51 -1.05
N ARG A 93 -9.87 2.63 -1.61
CA ARG A 93 -10.42 3.17 -2.86
C ARG A 93 -10.32 2.18 -4.02
N ARG A 94 -9.22 1.43 -4.10
CA ARG A 94 -8.98 0.40 -5.13
C ARG A 94 -9.92 -0.79 -4.96
N MET A 95 -10.06 -1.29 -3.73
CA MET A 95 -10.99 -2.39 -3.42
C MET A 95 -12.44 -2.00 -3.73
N MET A 96 -12.85 -0.79 -3.34
CA MET A 96 -14.20 -0.25 -3.55
C MET A 96 -14.47 0.16 -5.00
N GLY A 97 -13.42 0.26 -5.82
CA GLY A 97 -13.51 0.57 -7.24
C GLY A 97 -13.71 2.06 -7.56
N PHE A 98 -13.44 2.96 -6.61
CA PHE A 98 -13.54 4.41 -6.83
C PHE A 98 -12.54 4.92 -7.87
N ASP A 99 -11.42 4.22 -8.05
CA ASP A 99 -10.35 4.65 -8.97
C ASP A 99 -10.25 3.76 -10.24
N ARG A 100 -11.35 3.13 -10.66
CA ARG A 100 -11.38 2.15 -11.79
C ARG A 100 -11.22 2.75 -13.19
N ALA A 101 -11.25 4.07 -13.35
CA ALA A 101 -11.09 4.72 -14.65
C ALA A 101 -9.63 5.11 -14.87
N GLU A 102 -8.88 4.31 -15.66
CA GLU A 102 -7.55 4.61 -16.21
C GLU A 102 -6.66 5.51 -15.34
N SER A 103 -6.70 5.33 -14.01
CA SER A 103 -5.89 6.16 -13.15
C SER A 103 -4.48 5.70 -13.45
N VAL A 104 -3.75 6.54 -14.18
CA VAL A 104 -2.33 6.40 -14.41
C VAL A 104 -1.75 6.00 -13.07
N LEU A 105 -1.08 4.85 -12.97
CA LEU A 105 -0.29 4.59 -11.78
C LEU A 105 0.62 5.80 -11.61
N VAL A 106 0.33 6.58 -10.59
CA VAL A 106 0.92 7.90 -10.43
C VAL A 106 2.39 7.75 -10.05
N ASP A 107 2.76 6.60 -9.47
CA ASP A 107 4.13 6.35 -9.04
C ASP A 107 4.40 4.87 -8.72
N ILE A 108 5.68 4.52 -8.62
CA ILE A 108 6.13 3.23 -8.08
C ILE A 108 5.69 2.99 -6.65
N ARG A 109 5.48 4.06 -5.87
CA ARG A 109 4.93 3.97 -4.51
C ARG A 109 3.54 3.34 -4.51
N THR A 110 2.72 3.66 -5.50
CA THR A 110 1.40 3.04 -5.68
C THR A 110 1.54 1.53 -5.88
N LEU A 111 2.48 1.08 -6.74
CA LEU A 111 2.77 -0.36 -6.92
C LEU A 111 3.21 -1.03 -5.62
N GLU A 112 4.12 -0.38 -4.88
CA GLU A 112 4.60 -0.88 -3.60
C GLU A 112 3.45 -1.05 -2.60
N THR A 113 2.61 -0.02 -2.43
CA THR A 113 1.43 -0.09 -1.55
C THR A 113 0.44 -1.17 -1.97
N LEU A 114 0.14 -1.30 -3.27
CA LEU A 114 -0.78 -2.33 -3.77
C LEU A 114 -0.24 -3.74 -3.53
N LEU A 115 1.05 -3.96 -3.76
CA LEU A 115 1.70 -5.24 -3.48
C LEU A 115 1.77 -5.53 -1.98
N GLU A 116 2.11 -4.53 -1.17
CA GLU A 116 2.22 -4.65 0.29
C GLU A 116 0.87 -4.97 0.92
N THR A 117 -0.11 -4.10 0.72
CA THR A 117 -1.44 -4.23 1.33
C THR A 117 -2.20 -5.41 0.72
N GLY A 118 -2.08 -5.64 -0.59
CA GLY A 118 -2.63 -6.82 -1.28
C GLY A 118 -2.09 -8.14 -0.74
N THR A 119 -0.81 -8.19 -0.37
CA THR A 119 -0.22 -9.37 0.26
C THR A 119 -0.60 -9.48 1.73
N TYR A 120 -0.53 -8.38 2.49
CA TYR A 120 -0.77 -8.36 3.93
C TYR A 120 -2.22 -8.70 4.29
N TYR A 121 -3.17 -8.15 3.52
CA TYR A 121 -4.60 -8.36 3.71
C TYR A 121 -5.17 -9.47 2.83
N GLU A 122 -4.33 -10.23 2.11
CA GLU A 122 -4.79 -11.30 1.22
C GLU A 122 -5.90 -10.81 0.27
N ALA A 123 -5.61 -9.72 -0.43
CA ALA A 123 -6.49 -9.09 -1.41
C ALA A 123 -5.91 -9.27 -2.83
N PRO A 124 -6.22 -10.38 -3.53
CA PRO A 124 -5.58 -10.74 -4.79
C PRO A 124 -5.72 -9.67 -5.87
N SER A 125 -6.89 -9.02 -5.94
CA SER A 125 -7.17 -7.97 -6.94
C SER A 125 -6.17 -6.81 -6.93
N LEU A 126 -5.68 -6.39 -5.76
CA LEU A 126 -4.67 -5.32 -5.65
C LEU A 126 -3.32 -5.76 -6.18
N ARG A 127 -2.94 -7.01 -5.87
CA ARG A 127 -1.69 -7.62 -6.34
C ARG A 127 -1.73 -7.85 -7.85
N GLU A 128 -2.85 -8.30 -8.38
CA GLU A 128 -3.09 -8.48 -9.81
C GLU A 128 -3.03 -7.15 -10.55
N GLU A 129 -3.63 -6.10 -10.02
CA GLU A 129 -3.52 -4.74 -10.58
C GLU A 129 -2.06 -4.29 -10.66
N ALA A 130 -1.30 -4.41 -9.56
CA ALA A 130 0.12 -4.05 -9.57
C ALA A 130 0.92 -4.86 -10.59
N LEU A 131 0.68 -6.18 -10.70
CA LEU A 131 1.35 -7.03 -11.66
C LEU A 131 1.02 -6.66 -13.11
N LEU A 132 -0.25 -6.40 -13.42
CA LEU A 132 -0.70 -5.98 -14.76
C LEU A 132 0.06 -4.73 -15.21
N TRP A 133 0.27 -3.79 -14.29
CA TRP A 133 1.02 -2.58 -14.59
C TRP A 133 2.52 -2.82 -14.77
N ILE A 134 3.15 -3.66 -13.94
CA ILE A 134 4.57 -4.02 -14.12
C ILE A 134 4.78 -4.73 -15.46
N GLN A 135 3.85 -5.59 -15.87
CA GLN A 135 3.90 -6.30 -17.15
C GLN A 135 3.83 -5.37 -18.37
N LYS A 136 3.29 -4.16 -18.26
CA LYS A 136 3.36 -3.16 -19.35
C LYS A 136 4.81 -2.72 -19.63
N LEU A 137 5.68 -2.74 -18.63
CA LEU A 137 7.11 -2.40 -18.75
C LEU A 137 7.99 -3.65 -18.94
N TYR A 138 7.55 -4.80 -18.45
CA TYR A 138 8.25 -6.10 -18.50
C TYR A 138 7.28 -7.19 -18.96
N PRO A 139 6.92 -7.20 -20.24
CA PRO A 139 5.98 -8.18 -20.76
C PRO A 139 6.61 -9.57 -20.81
N THR A 140 5.76 -10.60 -20.82
CA THR A 140 6.17 -12.01 -20.74
C THR A 140 6.45 -12.66 -22.10
N SER A 141 6.27 -11.95 -23.23
CA SER A 141 6.56 -12.45 -24.58
C SER A 141 7.68 -11.66 -25.26
N LEU A 142 8.51 -12.36 -26.04
CA LEU A 142 9.63 -11.74 -26.76
C LEU A 142 9.19 -10.60 -27.71
N PRO A 143 8.13 -10.75 -28.53
CA PRO A 143 7.66 -9.67 -29.40
C PRO A 143 7.20 -8.43 -28.61
N ALA A 144 6.49 -8.64 -27.50
CA ALA A 144 6.06 -7.54 -26.65
C ALA A 144 7.25 -6.89 -25.95
N PHE A 145 8.26 -7.67 -25.56
CA PHE A 145 9.48 -7.12 -24.95
C PHE A 145 10.25 -6.22 -25.91
N GLU A 146 10.42 -6.61 -27.17
CA GLU A 146 11.08 -5.78 -28.17
C GLU A 146 10.35 -4.45 -28.40
N GLN A 147 9.01 -4.47 -28.40
CA GLN A 147 8.19 -3.27 -28.48
C GLN A 147 8.31 -2.40 -27.22
N ALA A 148 8.16 -3.02 -26.04
CA ALA A 148 8.26 -2.34 -24.76
C ALA A 148 9.64 -1.72 -24.55
N ARG A 149 10.72 -2.39 -24.98
CA ARG A 149 12.10 -1.88 -24.92
C ARG A 149 12.26 -0.59 -25.75
N LYS A 150 11.68 -0.54 -26.96
CA LYS A 150 11.72 0.68 -27.81
C LYS A 150 10.88 1.81 -27.23
N ALA A 151 9.72 1.50 -26.64
CA ALA A 151 8.82 2.47 -26.04
C ALA A 151 9.24 2.89 -24.61
N ARG A 152 10.17 2.16 -23.98
CA ARG A 152 10.50 2.24 -22.56
C ARG A 152 10.80 3.65 -22.09
N THR A 153 11.69 4.35 -22.80
CA THR A 153 12.08 5.73 -22.45
C THR A 153 10.89 6.69 -22.50
N THR A 154 9.93 6.44 -23.38
CA THR A 154 8.70 7.22 -23.51
C THR A 154 7.67 6.86 -22.45
N LEU A 155 7.61 5.59 -22.03
CA LEU A 155 6.64 5.11 -21.04
C LEU A 155 7.07 5.48 -19.61
N ILE A 156 8.36 5.46 -19.28
CA ILE A 156 8.83 5.70 -17.89
C ILE A 156 8.27 6.99 -17.27
N PRO A 157 8.31 8.16 -17.93
CA PRO A 157 7.76 9.39 -17.35
C PRO A 157 6.27 9.32 -17.01
N PHE A 158 5.51 8.47 -17.71
CA PHE A 158 4.10 8.27 -17.47
C PHE A 158 3.83 7.34 -16.27
N PHE A 159 4.65 6.30 -16.09
CA PHE A 159 4.47 5.31 -15.02
C PHE A 159 5.17 5.70 -13.71
N ALA A 160 6.22 6.51 -13.81
CA ALA A 160 7.08 6.87 -12.69
C ALA A 160 7.66 8.28 -12.90
N PRO A 161 6.82 9.32 -12.89
CA PRO A 161 7.24 10.71 -13.13
C PRO A 161 8.29 11.19 -12.12
N SER A 162 8.28 10.63 -10.90
CA SER A 162 9.25 10.92 -9.85
C SER A 162 10.65 10.32 -10.11
N ILE A 163 10.78 9.39 -11.06
CA ILE A 163 12.02 8.65 -11.31
C ILE A 163 12.82 9.28 -12.44
N LYS A 164 14.07 9.65 -12.12
CA LYS A 164 14.97 10.37 -13.04
C LYS A 164 15.76 9.46 -13.98
N SER A 165 15.87 8.16 -13.66
CA SER A 165 16.68 7.20 -14.40
C SER A 165 15.91 5.89 -14.61
N PRO A 166 15.90 5.31 -15.82
CA PRO A 166 15.38 3.97 -16.04
C PRO A 166 16.00 2.93 -15.10
N LEU A 167 17.28 3.08 -14.75
CA LEU A 167 17.98 2.16 -13.88
C LEU A 167 17.46 2.20 -12.43
N ASP A 168 17.10 3.39 -11.94
CA ASP A 168 16.47 3.56 -10.61
C ASP A 168 15.12 2.83 -10.55
N LEU A 169 14.33 2.90 -11.63
CA LEU A 169 13.05 2.18 -11.74
C LEU A 169 13.28 0.67 -11.73
N ASP A 170 14.20 0.19 -12.56
CA ASP A 170 14.52 -1.23 -12.71
C ASP A 170 14.97 -1.83 -11.39
N TYR A 171 15.80 -1.11 -10.64
CA TYR A 171 16.29 -1.57 -9.34
C TYR A 171 15.15 -1.69 -8.32
N ARG A 172 14.28 -0.67 -8.25
CA ARG A 172 13.13 -0.69 -7.33
C ARG A 172 12.15 -1.80 -7.70
N LEU A 173 11.84 -1.98 -8.99
CA LEU A 173 10.97 -3.05 -9.46
C LEU A 173 11.57 -4.44 -9.25
N ALA A 174 12.89 -4.60 -9.36
CA ALA A 174 13.56 -5.86 -9.03
C ALA A 174 13.38 -6.20 -7.54
N ARG A 175 13.54 -5.21 -6.66
CA ARG A 175 13.32 -5.39 -5.22
C ARG A 175 11.89 -5.76 -4.90
N LEU A 176 10.91 -5.07 -5.51
CA LEU A 176 9.49 -5.41 -5.33
C LEU A 176 9.18 -6.80 -5.89
N ALA A 177 9.64 -7.11 -7.10
CA ALA A 177 9.43 -8.41 -7.72
C ALA A 177 10.05 -9.55 -6.89
N PHE A 178 11.21 -9.32 -6.29
CA PHE A 178 11.83 -10.26 -5.37
C PHE A 178 11.03 -10.39 -4.06
N ARG A 179 10.74 -9.27 -3.37
CA ARG A 179 10.02 -9.21 -2.09
C ARG A 179 8.65 -9.88 -2.17
N TYR A 180 7.90 -9.61 -3.24
CA TYR A 180 6.55 -10.11 -3.46
C TYR A 180 6.48 -11.33 -4.40
N ARG A 181 7.63 -11.95 -4.72
CA ARG A 181 7.71 -13.18 -5.53
C ARG A 181 6.99 -13.07 -6.89
N LEU A 182 7.16 -11.96 -7.61
CA LEU A 182 6.65 -11.76 -8.97
C LEU A 182 7.58 -12.45 -9.98
N ARG A 183 7.47 -13.78 -10.06
CA ARG A 183 8.41 -14.64 -10.81
C ARG A 183 8.34 -14.44 -12.32
N GLU A 184 7.20 -13.95 -12.81
CA GLU A 184 6.92 -13.78 -14.23
C GLU A 184 7.71 -12.61 -14.84
N VAL A 185 7.98 -11.58 -14.03
CA VAL A 185 8.62 -10.34 -14.47
C VAL A 185 10.07 -10.23 -14.00
N LEU A 186 10.43 -10.89 -12.89
CA LEU A 186 11.75 -10.78 -12.27
C LEU A 186 12.93 -11.08 -13.22
N PRO A 187 12.93 -12.16 -14.04
CA PRO A 187 14.07 -12.46 -14.91
C PRO A 187 14.37 -11.33 -15.90
N LEU A 188 13.32 -10.73 -16.46
CA LEU A 188 13.45 -9.67 -17.44
C LEU A 188 13.92 -8.35 -16.81
N ILE A 189 13.47 -8.07 -15.58
CA ILE A 189 13.96 -6.92 -14.81
C ILE A 189 15.46 -7.09 -14.52
N LEU A 190 15.89 -8.28 -14.07
CA LEU A 190 17.30 -8.57 -13.79
C LEU A 190 18.16 -8.52 -15.05
N TYR A 191 17.66 -8.98 -16.20
CA TYR A 191 18.35 -8.86 -17.48
C TYR A 191 18.65 -7.39 -17.84
N ASN A 192 17.67 -6.49 -17.69
CA ASN A 192 17.87 -5.07 -17.96
C ASN A 192 18.87 -4.43 -16.99
N LEU A 193 18.82 -4.81 -15.71
CA LEU A 193 19.80 -4.34 -14.72
C LEU A 193 21.22 -4.80 -15.04
N ALA A 194 21.39 -6.06 -15.44
CA ALA A 194 22.69 -6.63 -15.78
C ALA A 194 23.27 -6.07 -17.10
N ALA A 195 22.42 -5.53 -17.98
CA ALA A 195 22.83 -4.88 -19.22
C ALA A 195 23.35 -3.43 -19.01
N ALA A 196 23.22 -2.87 -17.80
CA ALA A 196 23.69 -1.53 -17.48
C ALA A 196 25.21 -1.48 -17.22
N GLU A 197 25.81 -0.30 -17.38
CA GLU A 197 27.22 -0.11 -17.03
C GLU A 197 27.45 -0.33 -15.53
N PRO A 198 28.52 -1.06 -15.13
CA PRO A 198 28.76 -1.41 -13.73
C PRO A 198 28.79 -0.21 -12.78
N ILE A 199 29.38 0.90 -13.20
CA ILE A 199 29.49 2.13 -12.39
C ILE A 199 28.10 2.70 -12.11
N ALA A 200 27.28 2.88 -13.15
CA ALA A 200 25.92 3.40 -13.03
C ALA A 200 25.03 2.50 -12.15
N PHE A 201 25.18 1.18 -12.27
CA PHE A 201 24.48 0.22 -11.41
C PHE A 201 24.89 0.33 -9.94
N LEU A 202 26.19 0.39 -9.66
CA LEU A 202 26.70 0.49 -8.29
C LEU A 202 26.28 1.81 -7.62
N GLU A 203 26.39 2.94 -8.32
CA GLU A 203 25.92 4.25 -7.85
C GLU A 203 24.43 4.23 -7.52
N THR A 204 23.61 3.65 -8.41
CA THR A 204 22.17 3.52 -8.22
C THR A 204 21.85 2.66 -6.99
N SER A 205 22.50 1.50 -6.88
CA SER A 205 22.29 0.57 -5.77
C SER A 205 22.66 1.20 -4.42
N TYR A 206 23.78 1.92 -4.36
CA TYR A 206 24.26 2.60 -3.15
C TYR A 206 23.33 3.74 -2.73
N LYS A 207 22.97 4.60 -3.69
CA LYS A 207 22.01 5.69 -3.49
C LYS A 207 20.67 5.18 -2.97
N LEU A 208 20.16 4.09 -3.52
CA LEU A 208 18.86 3.55 -3.12
C LEU A 208 18.94 2.79 -1.80
N ALA A 209 20.02 2.06 -1.51
CA ALA A 209 20.22 1.42 -0.20
C ALA A 209 20.22 2.45 0.95
N THR A 210 20.96 3.55 0.79
CA THR A 210 21.05 4.61 1.81
C THR A 210 19.76 5.41 2.03
N LEU A 211 18.87 5.46 1.02
CA LEU A 211 17.56 6.09 1.16
C LEU A 211 16.57 5.22 1.94
N LEU A 212 16.77 3.91 1.96
CA LEU A 212 15.86 2.95 2.60
C LEU A 212 16.20 2.73 4.07
N ASP A 213 17.46 2.88 4.47
CA ASP A 213 17.88 2.85 5.88
C ASP A 213 17.39 4.08 6.68
N ARG A 214 16.70 5.02 6.03
CA ARG A 214 16.21 6.28 6.62
C ARG A 214 14.69 6.35 6.80
N VAL A 215 13.96 5.27 6.54
CA VAL A 215 12.50 5.16 6.70
C VAL A 215 12.18 4.09 7.74
#